data_AF-R9K105-F1
#
_entry.id   AF-R9K105-F1
#
_cell.length_a   1.000
_cell.length_b   1.000
_cell.length_c   1.000
_cell.angle_alpha   90.00
_cell.angle_beta   90.00
_cell.angle_gamma   90.00
#
_symmetry.space_group_name_H-M   'P 1'
#
loop_
_entity.id
_entity.type
_entity.pdbx_description
1 polymer ?
#
loop_
_entity_poly.entity_id
_entity_poly.type
_entity_poly.pdbx_seq_one_letter_code
_entity_poly.pdbx_strand_id
1 'polypeptide(L)'
;MEDVRQWLESYRKQLIVAGAAAMVLAPFLWTFFLAVLFQVLCIAIPVAAVGTMIQIFRKGKIHGQKRAKDGSYAKDSKIPAGAEVPGARTSGVSEPTEADPVQERERKAGTQPLKEPEQDGRSRSNSSCMALTWYQMEGRIRILRLVSRLEKEGIRSFSISPEGICCVREKNRYRRVGALRAFPYREAHTLKNELGKDRIQAARKGRYLWLSWGKECGR
;
A
#
# COMPACT_ATOMS: atom_id res chain seq x y z
N MET A 1 -54.36 -20.97 -32.76
CA MET A 1 -54.21 -19.96 -31.67
C MET A 1 -55.31 -20.08 -30.62
N GLU A 2 -56.42 -20.71 -30.99
CA GLU A 2 -57.65 -20.96 -30.24
C GLU A 2 -57.39 -21.95 -29.10
N ASP A 3 -56.65 -23.03 -29.36
CA ASP A 3 -56.34 -24.10 -28.40
C ASP A 3 -55.59 -23.57 -27.17
N VAL A 4 -54.62 -22.67 -27.41
CA VAL A 4 -53.86 -22.00 -26.35
C VAL A 4 -54.77 -21.14 -25.48
N ARG A 5 -55.81 -20.53 -26.05
CA ARG A 5 -56.79 -19.70 -25.32
C ARG A 5 -57.74 -20.55 -24.47
N GLN A 6 -58.29 -21.64 -25.03
CA GLN A 6 -59.12 -22.59 -24.27
C GLN A 6 -58.34 -23.26 -23.12
N TRP A 7 -57.07 -23.58 -23.35
CA TRP A 7 -56.17 -24.05 -22.31
C TRP A 7 -55.96 -22.98 -21.23
N LEU A 8 -55.67 -21.72 -21.62
CA LEU A 8 -55.47 -20.62 -20.67
C LEU A 8 -56.72 -20.34 -19.82
N GLU A 9 -57.92 -20.47 -20.39
CA GLU A 9 -59.19 -20.32 -19.68
C GLU A 9 -59.41 -21.44 -18.65
N SER A 10 -59.11 -22.70 -19.02
CA SER A 10 -59.16 -23.84 -18.10
C SER A 10 -58.19 -23.68 -16.92
N TYR A 11 -56.98 -23.18 -17.18
CA TYR A 11 -55.94 -22.98 -16.16
C TYR A 11 -55.98 -21.59 -15.49
N ARG A 12 -56.91 -20.71 -15.85
CA ARG A 12 -56.96 -19.30 -15.41
C ARG A 12 -56.88 -19.12 -13.89
N LYS A 13 -57.58 -19.97 -13.13
CA LYS A 13 -57.55 -19.93 -11.65
C LYS A 13 -56.17 -20.32 -11.09
N GLN A 14 -55.52 -21.34 -11.66
CA GLN A 14 -54.18 -21.76 -11.26
C GLN A 14 -53.12 -20.72 -11.65
N LEU A 15 -53.24 -20.09 -12.82
CA LEU A 15 -52.39 -18.98 -13.25
C LEU A 15 -52.48 -17.77 -12.31
N ILE A 16 -53.68 -17.41 -11.83
CA ILE A 16 -53.86 -16.33 -10.85
C ILE A 16 -53.21 -16.68 -9.50
N VAL A 17 -53.39 -17.91 -9.01
CA VAL A 17 -52.78 -18.36 -7.74
C VAL A 17 -51.25 -18.46 -7.86
N ALA A 18 -50.73 -19.00 -8.96
CA ALA A 18 -49.30 -19.07 -9.24
C ALA A 18 -48.69 -17.67 -9.39
N GLY A 19 -49.39 -16.73 -10.03
CA GLY A 19 -48.98 -15.33 -10.14
C GLY A 19 -48.94 -14.63 -8.78
N ALA A 20 -49.95 -14.82 -7.93
CA ALA A 20 -49.97 -14.28 -6.57
C ALA A 20 -48.84 -14.88 -5.70
N ALA A 21 -48.63 -16.19 -5.76
CA ALA A 21 -47.53 -16.86 -5.07
C ALA A 21 -46.16 -16.36 -5.56
N ALA A 22 -45.98 -16.21 -6.88
CA ALA A 22 -44.78 -15.63 -7.47
C ALA A 22 -44.57 -14.17 -7.04
N MET A 23 -45.63 -13.36 -6.92
CA MET A 23 -45.55 -11.97 -6.45
C MET A 23 -45.15 -11.87 -4.98
N VAL A 24 -45.61 -12.79 -4.13
CA VAL A 24 -45.19 -12.90 -2.72
C VAL A 24 -43.74 -13.40 -2.60
N LEU A 25 -43.32 -14.35 -3.45
CA LEU A 25 -41.98 -14.91 -3.46
C LEU A 25 -40.93 -14.02 -4.15
N ALA A 26 -41.33 -13.17 -5.09
CA ALA A 26 -40.47 -12.25 -5.84
C ALA A 26 -39.54 -11.38 -4.96
N PRO A 27 -40.00 -10.68 -3.90
CA PRO A 27 -39.10 -9.91 -3.04
C PRO A 27 -38.04 -10.77 -2.33
N PHE A 28 -38.34 -12.04 -2.03
CA PHE A 28 -37.36 -12.97 -1.46
C PHE A 28 -36.39 -13.49 -2.53
N LEU A 29 -36.87 -13.96 -3.68
CA LEU A 29 -36.01 -14.40 -4.79
C LEU A 29 -35.09 -13.28 -5.29
N TRP A 30 -35.56 -12.03 -5.29
CA TRP A 30 -34.78 -10.86 -5.65
C TRP A 30 -33.54 -10.68 -4.75
N THR A 31 -33.68 -10.83 -3.42
CA THR A 31 -32.52 -10.70 -2.52
C THR A 31 -31.50 -11.81 -2.72
N PHE A 32 -31.94 -13.05 -2.99
CA PHE A 32 -31.03 -14.14 -3.37
C PHE A 32 -30.32 -13.88 -4.70
N PHE A 33 -31.03 -13.39 -5.73
CA PHE A 33 -30.42 -13.07 -7.02
C PHE A 33 -29.38 -11.96 -6.91
N LEU A 34 -29.67 -10.90 -6.13
CA LEU A 34 -28.70 -9.84 -5.85
C LEU A 34 -27.49 -10.35 -5.06
N ALA A 35 -27.69 -11.23 -4.07
CA ALA A 35 -26.60 -11.81 -3.31
C ALA A 35 -25.66 -12.64 -4.20
N VAL A 36 -26.20 -13.49 -5.07
CA VAL A 36 -25.42 -14.27 -6.05
C VAL A 36 -24.70 -13.37 -7.04
N LEU A 37 -25.37 -12.36 -7.59
CA LEU A 37 -24.77 -11.41 -8.54
C LEU A 37 -23.63 -10.61 -7.90
N PHE A 38 -23.81 -10.16 -6.67
CA PHE A 38 -22.77 -9.49 -5.88
C PHE A 38 -21.59 -10.43 -5.58
N GLN A 39 -21.87 -11.67 -5.19
CA GLN A 39 -20.82 -12.66 -4.91
C GLN A 39 -20.00 -13.01 -6.17
N VAL A 40 -20.65 -13.17 -7.33
CA VAL A 40 -19.98 -13.34 -8.62
C VAL A 40 -19.11 -12.13 -8.97
N LEU A 41 -19.61 -10.90 -8.77
CA LEU A 41 -18.84 -9.67 -8.97
C LEU A 41 -17.62 -9.59 -8.04
N CYS A 42 -17.80 -9.93 -6.75
CA CYS A 42 -16.74 -9.99 -5.75
C CYS A 42 -15.67 -11.06 -6.04
N ILE A 43 -15.99 -12.12 -6.78
CA ILE A 43 -15.02 -13.13 -7.24
C ILE A 43 -14.38 -12.70 -8.56
N ALA A 44 -15.14 -12.09 -9.48
CA ALA A 44 -14.63 -11.65 -10.78
C ALA A 44 -13.51 -10.61 -10.67
N ILE A 45 -13.61 -9.66 -9.72
CA ILE A 45 -12.60 -8.61 -9.49
C ILE A 45 -11.22 -9.20 -9.11
N PRO A 46 -11.06 -10.02 -8.04
CA PRO A 46 -9.77 -10.61 -7.70
C PRO A 46 -9.28 -11.62 -8.75
N VAL A 47 -10.17 -12.39 -9.40
CA VAL A 47 -9.78 -13.30 -10.50
C VAL A 47 -9.22 -12.51 -11.69
N ALA A 48 -9.82 -11.37 -12.06
CA ALA A 48 -9.30 -10.49 -13.10
C ALA A 48 -7.97 -9.82 -12.70
N ALA A 49 -7.81 -9.44 -11.42
CA ALA A 49 -6.55 -8.90 -10.90
C ALA A 49 -5.40 -9.93 -10.95
N VAL A 50 -5.66 -11.17 -10.55
CA VAL A 50 -4.68 -12.27 -10.65
C VAL A 50 -4.39 -12.61 -12.12
N GLY A 51 -5.42 -12.69 -12.96
CA GLY A 51 -5.28 -12.95 -14.40
C GLY A 51 -4.45 -11.90 -15.13
N THR A 52 -4.66 -10.62 -14.83
CA THR A 52 -3.86 -9.51 -15.40
C THR A 52 -2.42 -9.54 -14.89
N MET A 53 -2.18 -9.80 -13.60
CA MET A 53 -0.82 -9.99 -13.05
C MET A 53 -0.08 -11.15 -13.73
N ILE A 54 -0.73 -12.30 -13.91
CA ILE A 54 -0.15 -13.45 -14.63
C ILE A 54 0.12 -13.08 -16.09
N GLN A 55 -0.78 -12.34 -16.76
CA GLN A 55 -0.58 -11.94 -18.15
C GLN A 55 0.60 -10.96 -18.30
N ILE A 56 0.76 -10.00 -17.38
CA ILE A 56 1.90 -9.08 -17.33
C ILE A 56 3.21 -9.86 -17.11
N PHE A 57 3.23 -10.81 -16.16
CA PHE A 57 4.41 -11.63 -15.89
C PHE A 57 4.79 -12.53 -17.08
N ARG A 58 3.81 -13.12 -17.76
CA ARG A 58 4.04 -13.92 -18.99
C ARG A 58 4.54 -13.05 -20.15
N LYS A 59 4.00 -11.85 -20.35
CA LYS A 59 4.51 -10.88 -21.34
C LYS A 59 5.95 -10.44 -21.01
N GLY A 60 6.26 -10.19 -19.74
CA GLY A 60 7.61 -9.88 -19.26
C GLY A 60 8.63 -10.98 -19.57
N LYS A 61 8.27 -12.26 -19.35
CA LYS A 61 9.14 -13.41 -19.69
C LYS A 61 9.47 -13.51 -21.19
N ILE A 62 8.50 -13.24 -22.07
CA ILE A 62 8.71 -13.28 -23.53
C ILE A 62 9.60 -12.12 -24.01
N HIS A 63 9.48 -10.92 -23.41
CA HIS A 63 10.33 -9.79 -23.77
C HIS A 63 11.76 -9.90 -23.19
N GLY A 64 11.93 -10.53 -22.03
CA GLY A 64 13.24 -10.79 -21.43
C GLY A 64 14.07 -11.81 -22.22
N GLN A 65 13.44 -12.88 -22.73
CA GLN A 65 14.17 -13.96 -23.41
C GLN A 65 14.75 -13.56 -24.78
N LYS A 66 14.19 -12.54 -25.45
CA LYS A 66 14.73 -12.00 -26.71
C LYS A 66 15.93 -11.08 -26.57
N ARG A 67 16.29 -10.61 -25.36
CA ARG A 67 17.44 -9.71 -25.14
C ARG A 67 18.74 -10.41 -24.70
N ALA A 68 18.76 -11.74 -24.64
CA ALA A 68 19.89 -12.54 -24.14
C ALA A 68 20.64 -13.34 -25.23
N LYS A 69 20.36 -13.08 -26.52
CA LYS A 69 21.05 -13.69 -27.66
C LYS A 69 21.23 -12.66 -28.78
N ASP A 70 22.25 -11.81 -28.64
CA ASP A 70 22.94 -11.08 -29.72
C ASP A 70 24.19 -10.42 -29.09
N GLY A 71 25.40 -10.92 -29.35
CA GLY A 71 26.60 -10.40 -28.68
C GLY A 71 27.88 -11.27 -28.67
N SER A 72 28.33 -11.80 -29.81
CA SER A 72 29.69 -12.33 -30.03
C SER A 72 30.04 -12.17 -31.51
N TYR A 73 31.24 -11.85 -32.00
CA TYR A 73 32.58 -11.56 -31.41
C TYR A 73 33.09 -10.22 -32.05
N ALA A 74 34.29 -9.65 -31.86
CA ALA A 74 35.55 -9.98 -31.16
C ALA A 74 36.12 -8.66 -30.54
N LYS A 75 37.42 -8.32 -30.38
CA LYS A 75 38.74 -8.92 -30.71
C LYS A 75 39.82 -8.45 -29.71
N ASP A 76 40.61 -9.41 -29.24
CA ASP A 76 41.98 -9.43 -28.68
C ASP A 76 42.71 -8.14 -28.23
N SER A 77 43.32 -8.20 -27.03
CA SER A 77 44.75 -7.85 -26.82
C SER A 77 45.36 -8.41 -25.50
N LYS A 78 45.94 -9.61 -25.62
CA LYS A 78 47.27 -10.05 -25.12
C LYS A 78 47.70 -10.05 -23.61
N ILE A 79 48.27 -11.21 -23.23
CA ILE A 79 49.30 -11.57 -22.19
C ILE A 79 48.89 -11.65 -20.66
N PRO A 80 49.60 -12.41 -19.77
CA PRO A 80 49.09 -13.74 -19.37
C PRO A 80 49.21 -14.14 -17.87
N ALA A 81 48.73 -15.36 -17.58
CA ALA A 81 49.26 -16.39 -16.67
C ALA A 81 49.46 -16.17 -15.14
N GLY A 82 48.98 -17.17 -14.38
CA GLY A 82 49.36 -17.49 -12.99
C GLY A 82 48.40 -16.96 -11.91
N ALA A 83 48.05 -17.69 -10.84
CA ALA A 83 48.16 -19.14 -10.58
C ALA A 83 47.17 -19.55 -9.46
N GLU A 84 46.75 -20.81 -9.46
CA GLU A 84 46.47 -21.67 -8.28
C GLU A 84 45.49 -21.23 -7.16
N VAL A 85 44.26 -21.76 -7.33
CA VAL A 85 43.28 -22.35 -6.38
C VAL A 85 43.92 -23.37 -5.38
N PRO A 86 43.33 -23.87 -4.25
CA PRO A 86 42.27 -23.43 -3.29
C PRO A 86 42.61 -23.62 -1.77
N GLY A 87 41.64 -23.39 -0.87
CA GLY A 87 41.49 -24.12 0.43
C GLY A 87 40.80 -23.28 1.53
N ALA A 88 39.64 -23.54 2.14
CA ALA A 88 38.77 -24.70 2.42
C ALA A 88 38.95 -25.38 3.81
N ARG A 89 37.86 -25.40 4.61
CA ARG A 89 37.56 -26.26 5.81
C ARG A 89 38.27 -25.92 7.15
N THR A 90 37.80 -26.30 8.36
CA THR A 90 36.46 -26.48 9.02
C THR A 90 36.64 -26.79 10.54
N SER A 91 35.64 -26.45 11.38
CA SER A 91 35.17 -27.18 12.59
C SER A 91 35.97 -27.29 13.92
N GLY A 92 35.21 -27.40 15.04
CA GLY A 92 35.57 -27.99 16.36
C GLY A 92 36.04 -26.97 17.43
N VAL A 93 35.38 -26.66 18.55
CA VAL A 93 34.59 -27.39 19.59
C VAL A 93 35.41 -28.21 20.58
N SER A 94 35.55 -27.72 21.82
CA SER A 94 35.57 -28.51 23.08
C SER A 94 35.42 -27.64 24.35
N GLU A 95 34.69 -28.18 25.33
CA GLU A 95 34.46 -27.75 26.73
C GLU A 95 35.29 -28.68 27.68
N PRO A 96 35.14 -28.71 29.03
CA PRO A 96 34.79 -27.69 30.05
C PRO A 96 35.81 -27.72 31.26
N THR A 97 35.56 -26.98 32.36
CA THR A 97 35.61 -27.44 33.79
C THR A 97 35.57 -26.28 34.82
N GLU A 98 34.43 -26.19 35.51
CA GLU A 98 34.16 -25.89 36.93
C GLU A 98 35.30 -25.46 37.92
N ALA A 99 35.09 -24.31 38.62
CA ALA A 99 35.23 -24.16 40.10
C ALA A 99 35.07 -22.68 40.57
N ASP A 100 34.11 -22.42 41.46
CA ASP A 100 33.99 -21.21 42.34
C ASP A 100 34.68 -21.54 43.72
N PRO A 101 34.83 -20.67 44.76
CA PRO A 101 34.02 -19.48 45.07
C PRO A 101 34.72 -18.19 45.61
N VAL A 102 34.00 -17.07 45.47
CA VAL A 102 33.93 -15.89 46.38
C VAL A 102 35.17 -14.99 46.58
N GLN A 103 35.05 -13.73 46.10
CA GLN A 103 35.14 -12.57 47.02
C GLN A 103 34.45 -11.31 46.48
N GLU A 104 33.86 -10.55 47.41
CA GLU A 104 32.92 -9.45 47.19
C GLU A 104 33.62 -8.08 47.07
N ARG A 105 33.28 -7.28 46.04
CA ARG A 105 33.49 -5.83 46.08
C ARG A 105 32.62 -5.06 45.10
N GLU A 106 31.77 -4.20 45.64
CA GLU A 106 30.92 -3.29 44.87
C GLU A 106 31.74 -2.31 44.01
N ARG A 107 31.39 -2.18 42.72
CA ARG A 107 31.60 -0.93 41.97
C ARG A 107 30.49 -0.69 40.96
N LYS A 108 29.86 0.48 41.07
CA LYS A 108 28.83 1.00 40.16
C LYS A 108 29.41 1.24 38.75
N ALA A 109 28.85 0.63 37.71
CA ALA A 109 28.71 1.23 36.37
C ALA A 109 27.94 0.31 35.39
N GLY A 110 27.01 0.89 34.63
CA GLY A 110 26.81 0.49 33.23
C GLY A 110 25.91 -0.70 32.90
N THR A 111 24.64 -0.70 33.31
CA THR A 111 23.63 -1.47 32.56
C THR A 111 23.35 -0.79 31.21
N GLN A 112 24.13 -1.14 30.18
CA GLN A 112 23.71 -0.90 28.80
C GLN A 112 22.61 -1.91 28.45
N PRO A 113 21.41 -1.46 28.00
CA PRO A 113 20.50 -2.36 27.29
C PRO A 113 21.19 -2.80 26.00
N LEU A 114 21.31 -4.11 25.82
CA LEU A 114 21.89 -4.73 24.63
C LEU A 114 21.19 -4.19 23.38
N LYS A 115 21.95 -3.68 22.40
CA LYS A 115 21.39 -3.20 21.14
C LYS A 115 20.83 -4.38 20.35
N GLU A 116 19.52 -4.45 20.17
CA GLU A 116 18.90 -5.18 19.05
C GLU A 116 18.70 -4.23 17.86
N PRO A 117 19.51 -4.30 16.79
CA PRO A 117 19.37 -3.40 15.64
C PRO A 117 18.27 -3.86 14.67
N GLU A 118 17.96 -5.16 14.66
CA GLU A 118 17.11 -5.77 13.63
C GLU A 118 15.61 -5.47 13.80
N GLN A 119 15.14 -5.27 15.04
CA GLN A 119 13.73 -4.91 15.28
C GLN A 119 13.40 -3.49 14.80
N ASP A 120 14.27 -2.49 15.02
CA ASP A 120 14.03 -1.10 14.55
C ASP A 120 14.00 -1.04 13.01
N GLY A 121 14.92 -1.74 12.33
CA GLY A 121 14.95 -1.79 10.86
C GLY A 121 13.67 -2.39 10.25
N ARG A 122 13.22 -3.55 10.75
CA ARG A 122 11.98 -4.19 10.27
C ARG A 122 10.74 -3.37 10.64
N SER A 123 10.69 -2.81 11.85
CA SER A 123 9.57 -1.98 12.32
C SER A 123 9.41 -0.69 11.50
N ARG A 124 10.53 0.01 11.21
CA ARG A 124 10.55 1.20 10.34
C ARG A 124 10.13 0.91 8.91
N SER A 125 10.57 -0.22 8.35
CA SER A 125 10.13 -0.65 7.00
C SER A 125 8.61 -0.86 6.96
N ASN A 126 8.06 -1.52 7.99
CA ASN A 126 6.62 -1.74 8.12
C ASN A 126 5.84 -0.43 8.32
N SER A 127 6.31 0.51 9.15
CA SER A 127 5.61 1.79 9.35
C SER A 127 5.63 2.65 8.08
N SER A 128 6.77 2.74 7.39
CA SER A 128 6.87 3.42 6.09
C SER A 128 5.99 2.77 5.01
N CYS A 129 5.89 1.45 4.97
CA CYS A 129 4.97 0.72 4.09
C CYS A 129 3.49 1.06 4.38
N MET A 130 3.10 1.08 5.65
CA MET A 130 1.74 1.47 6.07
C MET A 130 1.44 2.94 5.72
N ALA A 131 2.42 3.83 5.84
CA ALA A 131 2.27 5.24 5.45
C ALA A 131 2.08 5.43 3.93
N LEU A 132 2.83 4.67 3.13
CA LEU A 132 2.69 4.65 1.67
C LEU A 132 1.32 4.09 1.25
N THR A 133 0.89 2.98 1.85
CA THR A 133 -0.45 2.39 1.64
C THR A 133 -1.55 3.38 2.00
N TRP A 134 -1.46 4.06 3.16
CA TRP A 134 -2.41 5.09 3.56
C TRP A 134 -2.50 6.23 2.52
N TYR A 135 -1.37 6.68 1.98
CA TYR A 135 -1.35 7.71 0.96
C TYR A 135 -2.03 7.26 -0.33
N GLN A 136 -1.64 6.10 -0.85
CA GLN A 136 -2.17 5.57 -2.11
C GLN A 136 -3.68 5.30 -2.06
N MET A 137 -4.17 4.73 -0.96
CA MET A 137 -5.57 4.32 -0.82
C MET A 137 -6.52 5.48 -0.53
N GLU A 138 -6.09 6.51 0.21
CA GLU A 138 -7.00 7.55 0.72
C GLU A 138 -6.33 8.93 0.85
N GLY A 139 -5.12 8.99 1.41
CA GLY A 139 -4.43 10.24 1.73
C GLY A 139 -4.25 11.16 0.53
N ARG A 140 -3.85 10.59 -0.62
CA ARG A 140 -3.66 11.31 -1.89
C ARG A 140 -4.92 12.02 -2.36
N ILE A 141 -6.05 11.30 -2.42
CA ILE A 141 -7.34 11.87 -2.88
C ILE A 141 -7.82 12.95 -1.90
N ARG A 142 -7.67 12.74 -0.58
CA ARG A 142 -8.04 13.76 0.43
C ARG A 142 -7.19 15.02 0.34
N ILE A 143 -5.88 14.87 0.19
CA ILE A 143 -4.94 15.99 0.07
C ILE A 143 -5.19 16.76 -1.23
N LEU A 144 -5.34 16.08 -2.37
CA LEU A 144 -5.66 16.71 -3.66
C LEU A 144 -7.00 17.45 -3.60
N ARG A 145 -8.04 16.88 -2.95
CA ARG A 145 -9.33 17.56 -2.76
C ARG A 145 -9.22 18.83 -1.89
N LEU A 146 -8.33 18.86 -0.90
CA LEU A 146 -8.02 20.06 -0.14
C LEU A 146 -7.26 21.09 -1.00
N VAL A 147 -6.24 20.66 -1.73
CA VAL A 147 -5.47 21.49 -2.69
C VAL A 147 -6.40 22.19 -3.68
N SER A 148 -7.25 21.45 -4.39
CA SER A 148 -8.20 22.02 -5.38
C SER A 148 -9.29 22.91 -4.76
N ARG A 149 -9.57 22.80 -3.45
CA ARG A 149 -10.46 23.74 -2.74
C ARG A 149 -9.71 25.02 -2.42
N LEU A 150 -8.53 24.90 -1.81
CA LEU A 150 -7.70 26.03 -1.40
C LEU A 150 -7.21 26.87 -2.58
N GLU A 151 -6.93 26.24 -3.72
CA GLU A 151 -6.54 26.93 -4.95
C GLU A 151 -7.65 27.86 -5.49
N LYS A 152 -8.94 27.49 -5.34
CA LYS A 152 -10.07 28.38 -5.65
C LYS A 152 -10.18 29.58 -4.70
N GLU A 153 -9.68 29.44 -3.47
CA GLU A 153 -9.56 30.52 -2.49
C GLU A 153 -8.25 31.32 -2.65
N GLY A 154 -7.43 31.03 -3.67
CA GLY A 154 -6.12 31.67 -3.89
C GLY A 154 -5.02 31.22 -2.93
N ILE A 155 -5.29 30.21 -2.09
CA ILE A 155 -4.37 29.70 -1.06
C ILE A 155 -3.49 28.60 -1.67
N ARG A 156 -2.17 28.74 -1.51
CA ARG A 156 -1.14 27.81 -2.06
C ARG A 156 -0.37 27.00 -1.01
N SER A 157 -0.76 27.08 0.27
CA SER A 157 -0.15 26.28 1.32
C SER A 157 -1.07 26.03 2.52
N PHE A 158 -0.85 24.92 3.21
CA PHE A 158 -1.47 24.61 4.50
C PHE A 158 -0.53 23.76 5.37
N SER A 159 -0.76 23.76 6.68
CA SER A 159 -0.07 22.91 7.64
C SER A 159 -0.94 21.72 8.06
N ILE A 160 -0.29 20.61 8.39
CA ILE A 160 -0.89 19.38 8.93
C ILE A 160 -0.28 19.13 10.30
N SER A 161 -1.12 18.97 11.33
CA SER A 161 -0.69 18.62 12.68
C SER A 161 -0.37 17.12 12.81
N PRO A 162 0.29 16.67 13.91
CA PRO A 162 0.51 15.24 14.16
C PRO A 162 -0.77 14.40 14.18
N GLU A 163 -1.89 15.01 14.59
CA GLU A 163 -3.24 14.44 14.66
C GLU A 163 -3.97 14.49 13.29
N GLY A 164 -3.30 14.99 12.25
CA GLY A 164 -3.82 15.12 10.89
C GLY A 164 -4.74 16.34 10.68
N ILE A 165 -4.80 17.30 11.59
CA ILE A 165 -5.64 18.50 11.42
C ILE A 165 -4.99 19.44 10.38
N CYS A 166 -5.76 19.85 9.36
CA CYS A 166 -5.28 20.73 8.29
C CYS A 166 -5.67 22.19 8.56
N CYS A 167 -4.69 23.10 8.59
CA CYS A 167 -4.89 24.52 8.88
C CYS A 167 -4.19 25.42 7.86
N VAL A 168 -4.84 26.51 7.45
CA VAL A 168 -4.23 27.58 6.65
C VAL A 168 -3.82 28.72 7.56
N ARG A 169 -2.69 29.38 7.26
CA ARG A 169 -2.31 30.64 7.90
C ARG A 169 -2.99 31.81 7.21
N GLU A 170 -3.86 32.49 7.94
CA GLU A 170 -4.36 33.83 7.62
C GLU A 170 -3.56 34.88 8.40
N LYS A 171 -3.74 36.16 8.05
CA LYS A 171 -2.93 37.31 8.52
C LYS A 171 -2.38 37.14 9.94
N ASN A 172 -3.26 36.97 10.94
CA ASN A 172 -2.92 36.77 12.35
C ASN A 172 -3.57 35.52 12.99
N ARG A 173 -4.17 34.59 12.22
CA ARG A 173 -4.90 33.42 12.76
C ARG A 173 -4.71 32.17 11.89
N TYR A 174 -5.00 31.00 12.46
CA TYR A 174 -5.06 29.75 11.72
C TYR A 174 -6.52 29.32 11.53
N ARG A 175 -6.97 29.18 10.28
CA ARG A 175 -8.29 28.62 9.94
C ARG A 175 -8.14 27.13 9.67
N ARG A 176 -8.93 26.29 10.35
CA ARG A 176 -9.01 24.84 10.06
C ARG A 176 -9.77 24.64 8.76
N VAL A 177 -9.19 23.88 7.83
CA VAL A 177 -9.74 23.64 6.48
C VAL A 177 -10.05 22.16 6.21
N GLY A 178 -9.58 21.26 7.08
CA GLY A 178 -9.86 19.82 6.98
C GLY A 178 -9.28 19.00 8.13
N ALA A 179 -9.34 17.68 7.98
CA ALA A 179 -8.61 16.71 8.78
C ALA A 179 -8.38 15.41 8.00
N LEU A 180 -7.20 14.83 8.20
CA LEU A 180 -6.73 13.59 7.59
C LEU A 180 -6.72 12.50 8.66
N ARG A 181 -7.78 11.67 8.69
CA ARG A 181 -7.88 10.55 9.65
C ARG A 181 -6.70 9.58 9.45
N ALA A 182 -6.12 9.11 10.57
CA ALA A 182 -4.97 8.20 10.60
C ALA A 182 -3.74 8.71 9.85
N PHE A 183 -3.50 10.02 9.82
CA PHE A 183 -2.33 10.63 9.19
C PHE A 183 -1.02 10.10 9.79
N PRO A 184 -0.11 9.48 8.99
CA PRO A 184 1.08 8.81 9.50
C PRO A 184 2.23 9.81 9.73
N TYR A 185 2.05 10.73 10.69
CA TYR A 185 2.98 11.84 10.96
C TYR A 185 4.45 11.41 11.17
N ARG A 186 4.68 10.26 11.82
CA ARG A 186 6.05 9.74 12.07
C ARG A 186 6.80 9.44 10.76
N GLU A 187 6.07 9.02 9.73
CA GLU A 187 6.56 8.63 8.40
C GLU A 187 6.40 9.74 7.35
N ALA A 188 6.25 11.00 7.78
CA ALA A 188 6.09 12.14 6.88
C ALA A 188 7.26 12.33 5.90
N HIS A 189 8.43 11.75 6.19
CA HIS A 189 9.59 11.73 5.29
C HIS A 189 9.34 10.82 4.07
N THR A 190 8.73 9.66 4.26
CA THR A 190 8.31 8.75 3.18
C THR A 190 7.19 9.38 2.34
N LEU A 191 6.23 10.04 2.99
CA LEU A 191 5.18 10.79 2.29
C LEU A 191 5.72 11.94 1.42
N LYS A 192 6.81 12.60 1.83
CA LYS A 192 7.40 13.72 1.07
C LYS A 192 7.75 13.32 -0.37
N ASN A 193 8.23 12.10 -0.57
CA ASN A 193 8.61 11.61 -1.90
C ASN A 193 7.38 11.41 -2.81
N GLU A 194 6.29 10.87 -2.28
CA GLU A 194 5.04 10.69 -3.04
C GLU A 194 4.34 12.03 -3.33
N LEU A 195 4.28 12.92 -2.33
CA LEU A 195 3.75 14.28 -2.51
C LEU A 195 4.52 15.04 -3.60
N GLY A 196 5.84 14.86 -3.68
CA GLY A 196 6.67 15.42 -4.74
C GLY A 196 6.29 14.98 -6.15
N LYS A 197 5.86 13.71 -6.34
CA LYS A 197 5.37 13.20 -7.63
C LYS A 197 4.08 13.91 -8.06
N ASP A 198 3.21 14.21 -7.09
CA ASP A 198 1.97 14.98 -7.28
C ASP A 198 2.20 16.51 -7.30
N ARG A 199 3.46 16.97 -7.42
CA ARG A 199 3.88 18.38 -7.47
C ARG A 199 3.56 19.19 -6.20
N ILE A 200 3.41 18.51 -5.06
CA ILE A 200 3.22 19.13 -3.75
C ILE A 200 4.54 19.06 -2.98
N GLN A 201 5.11 20.21 -2.66
CA GLN A 201 6.28 20.27 -1.78
C GLN A 201 5.86 20.07 -0.33
N ALA A 202 6.61 19.23 0.40
CA ALA A 202 6.38 18.97 1.82
C ALA A 202 7.63 19.33 2.65
N ALA A 203 7.45 20.21 3.63
CA ALA A 203 8.50 20.69 4.52
C ALA A 203 8.07 20.55 5.99
N ARG A 204 8.92 19.92 6.82
CA ARG A 204 8.65 19.79 8.27
C ARG A 204 9.12 21.04 8.99
N LYS A 205 8.22 21.75 9.69
CA LYS A 205 8.54 22.93 10.50
C LYS A 205 8.01 22.74 11.91
N GLY A 206 8.92 22.42 12.84
CA GLY A 206 8.58 22.00 14.20
C GLY A 206 7.67 20.77 14.20
N ARG A 207 6.55 20.84 14.93
CA ARG A 207 5.57 19.75 15.01
C ARG A 207 4.65 19.61 13.79
N TYR A 208 4.71 20.52 12.80
CA TYR A 208 3.79 20.52 11.67
C TYR A 208 4.47 20.12 10.35
N LEU A 209 3.74 19.41 9.49
CA LEU A 209 4.11 19.23 8.09
C LEU A 209 3.44 20.32 7.26
N TRP A 210 4.22 21.16 6.59
CA TRP A 210 3.72 22.18 5.67
C TRP A 210 3.71 21.65 4.26
N LEU A 211 2.57 21.78 3.58
CA LEU A 211 2.40 21.48 2.16
C LEU A 211 2.24 22.77 1.37
N SER A 212 2.92 22.87 0.23
CA SER A 212 2.85 24.01 -0.69
C SER A 212 2.92 23.57 -2.16
N TRP A 213 2.31 24.33 -3.06
CA TRP A 213 2.27 24.03 -4.49
C TRP A 213 2.25 25.32 -5.35
N GLY A 214 2.54 25.18 -6.64
CA GLY A 214 2.58 26.30 -7.60
C GLY A 214 3.99 26.78 -7.95
N LYS A 215 4.08 27.84 -8.77
CA LYS A 215 5.34 28.25 -9.45
C LYS A 215 6.42 28.89 -8.57
N GLU A 216 6.12 29.30 -7.33
CA GLU A 216 7.09 29.91 -6.39
C GLU A 216 7.87 28.89 -5.56
N CYS A 217 7.94 27.64 -6.04
CA CYS A 217 8.51 26.49 -5.34
C CYS A 217 10.01 26.30 -5.61
N GLY A 218 10.78 27.40 -5.53
CA GLY A 218 12.23 27.40 -5.80
C GLY A 218 12.91 28.74 -5.53
N ARG A 219 13.22 29.01 -4.25
CA ARG A 219 14.31 29.90 -3.81
C ARG A 219 14.73 29.51 -2.39
#